data_AF-A0A9J7L7M3-F1
#
_entry.id   AF-A0A9J7L7M3-F1
#
_cell.length_a   1.000
_cell.length_b   1.000
_cell.length_c   1.000
_cell.angle_alpha   90.00
_cell.angle_beta   90.00
_cell.angle_gamma   90.00
#
_symmetry.space_group_name_H-M   'P 1'
#
loop_
_entity.id
_entity.type
_entity.pdbx_description
1 polymer ?
#
loop_
_entity_poly.entity_id
_entity_poly.type
_entity_poly.pdbx_seq_one_letter_code
_entity_poly.pdbx_strand_id
1 'polypeptide(L)'
;MPKRVFVANGTTLGPATPGKVTPPSLDQVTCPSKTKIVVLNRDRLFRQGDVLEVRVTARDAEGRPKAHGGDFFRARLIGNLTLQESSAGDVTDHDNGSYTVQFPLYWVGGVSIRIQLVHPSEAVEVLQRVREVPNKRTFHCTFVGVKTGVTEERQCFSAPYPNLPLHQQCDFSKADANGTWFCERPEKLPCNSISKCIFIFNNAKLMGLVSQEEKKFFKKPYLEEELEANLSVPIRVHPPAVRMPSPADLKACPGNESSSLTPGTQGHWSRGVWKSSICNVRIFKTTDVQRCLANKTVYLHGDSTIRQWYERLEAMLPLRNVKQHTSGLPTTLCYVKKCPLKRCIPDTQSKAYLNLYIENPKAQLFFFTCLSS
;
A
#
# COMPACT_ATOMS: atom_id res chain seq x y z
N MET A 1 -9.71 -27.44 -10.65
CA MET A 1 -8.82 -26.68 -9.76
C MET A 1 -8.78 -25.24 -10.25
N PRO A 2 -9.22 -24.25 -9.46
CA PRO A 2 -9.17 -22.86 -9.91
C PRO A 2 -7.72 -22.39 -9.87
N LYS A 3 -7.21 -21.96 -11.03
CA LYS A 3 -5.87 -21.43 -11.22
C LYS A 3 -5.77 -20.08 -10.50
N ARG A 4 -5.01 -20.01 -9.41
CA ARG A 4 -4.35 -18.76 -9.01
C ARG A 4 -3.21 -18.52 -9.97
N VAL A 5 -3.43 -17.72 -11.02
CA VAL A 5 -2.35 -17.12 -11.78
C VAL A 5 -2.82 -15.76 -12.32
N PHE A 6 -2.23 -14.68 -11.82
CA PHE A 6 -2.09 -13.47 -12.63
C PHE A 6 -1.04 -13.79 -13.69
N VAL A 7 -1.44 -14.45 -14.79
CA VAL A 7 -0.65 -14.43 -16.02
C VAL A 7 -1.06 -13.16 -16.73
N ALA A 8 -0.16 -12.19 -16.79
CA ALA A 8 -0.21 -11.20 -17.85
C ALA A 8 0.02 -11.95 -19.17
N ASN A 9 -1.07 -12.39 -19.82
CA ASN A 9 -1.00 -12.78 -21.21
C ASN A 9 -0.71 -11.50 -21.98
N GLY A 10 0.55 -11.36 -22.41
CA GLY A 10 0.99 -10.38 -23.38
C GLY A 10 0.32 -10.65 -24.71
N THR A 11 -0.90 -10.14 -24.85
CA THR A 11 -1.47 -9.82 -26.16
C THR A 11 -1.14 -8.36 -26.38
N THR A 12 -0.24 -8.11 -27.33
CA THR A 12 0.09 -6.79 -27.86
C THR A 12 -1.15 -6.17 -28.50
N LEU A 13 -2.02 -5.57 -27.68
CA LEU A 13 -2.96 -4.58 -28.14
C LEU A 13 -2.15 -3.30 -28.39
N GLY A 14 -2.02 -2.93 -29.67
CA GLY A 14 -1.49 -1.63 -30.07
C GLY A 14 -2.26 -0.48 -29.40
N PRO A 15 -1.75 0.76 -29.48
CA PRO A 15 -2.32 1.90 -28.75
C PRO A 15 -3.79 2.05 -29.12
N ALA A 16 -4.67 1.68 -28.18
CA ALA A 16 -6.08 1.91 -28.31
C ALA A 16 -6.29 3.43 -28.30
N THR A 17 -6.71 3.96 -29.44
CA THR A 17 -7.35 5.27 -29.54
C THR A 17 -8.34 5.42 -28.39
N PRO A 18 -8.36 6.55 -27.66
CA PRO A 18 -9.33 6.78 -26.59
C PRO A 18 -10.71 6.95 -27.22
N GLY A 19 -11.37 5.82 -27.52
CA GLY A 19 -12.79 5.79 -27.82
C GLY A 19 -13.52 6.36 -26.61
N LYS A 20 -14.53 7.20 -26.86
CA LYS A 20 -15.51 7.59 -25.84
C LYS A 20 -16.18 6.33 -25.33
N VAL A 21 -15.63 5.74 -24.28
CA VAL A 21 -16.33 4.74 -23.48
C VAL A 21 -17.46 5.52 -22.80
N THR A 22 -18.70 5.21 -23.16
CA THR A 22 -19.86 5.76 -22.47
C THR A 22 -19.74 5.34 -21.01
N PRO A 23 -19.65 6.28 -20.05
CA PRO A 23 -19.48 5.91 -18.65
C PRO A 23 -20.69 5.07 -18.20
N PRO A 24 -20.49 4.04 -17.37
CA PRO A 24 -21.58 3.26 -16.81
C PRO A 24 -22.60 4.18 -16.13
N SER A 25 -23.90 3.91 -16.33
CA SER A 25 -24.94 4.65 -15.61
C SER A 25 -24.75 4.45 -14.10
N LEU A 26 -24.99 5.49 -13.31
CA LEU A 26 -24.90 5.41 -11.84
C LEU A 26 -25.79 4.30 -11.27
N ASP A 27 -26.90 4.01 -11.96
CA ASP A 27 -27.87 2.98 -11.60
C ASP A 27 -27.27 1.56 -11.68
N GLN A 28 -26.16 1.37 -12.39
CA GLN A 28 -25.49 0.07 -12.56
C GLN A 28 -24.29 -0.12 -11.62
N VAL A 29 -23.92 0.92 -10.87
CA VAL A 29 -22.78 0.93 -9.95
C VAL A 29 -23.14 0.20 -8.67
N THR A 30 -22.18 -0.54 -8.11
CA THR A 30 -22.35 -1.22 -6.82
C THR A 30 -22.74 -0.21 -5.73
N CYS A 31 -23.96 -0.39 -5.19
CA CYS A 31 -24.53 0.43 -4.14
C CYS A 31 -24.28 -0.24 -2.78
N PRO A 32 -23.51 0.38 -1.87
CA PRO A 32 -23.17 -0.25 -0.60
C PRO A 32 -24.38 -0.51 0.31
N SER A 33 -25.40 0.36 0.31
CA SER A 33 -26.61 0.16 1.12
C SER A 33 -27.52 -0.97 0.61
N LYS A 34 -27.36 -1.40 -0.65
CA LYS A 34 -28.10 -2.52 -1.25
C LYS A 34 -27.29 -3.81 -1.24
N THR A 35 -25.97 -3.71 -1.20
CA THR A 35 -25.05 -4.85 -1.15
C THR A 35 -25.33 -5.71 0.08
N LYS A 36 -25.44 -7.03 -0.12
CA LYS A 36 -25.82 -7.97 0.95
C LYS A 36 -24.61 -8.72 1.48
N ILE A 37 -24.57 -8.89 2.80
CA ILE A 37 -23.56 -9.69 3.50
C ILE A 37 -24.26 -10.84 4.23
N VAL A 38 -23.75 -12.05 4.06
CA VAL A 38 -24.25 -13.25 4.74
C VAL A 38 -23.08 -14.03 5.33
N VAL A 39 -23.11 -14.28 6.64
CA VAL A 39 -22.17 -15.20 7.29
C VAL A 39 -22.62 -16.63 7.01
N LEU A 40 -21.75 -17.43 6.41
CA LEU A 40 -22.05 -18.82 6.09
C LEU A 40 -21.91 -19.68 7.34
N ASN A 41 -22.81 -20.65 7.50
CA ASN A 41 -22.82 -21.57 8.65
C ASN A 41 -22.76 -20.87 10.01
N ARG A 42 -23.49 -19.76 10.16
CA ARG A 42 -23.43 -18.89 11.36
C ARG A 42 -23.68 -19.64 12.67
N ASP A 43 -24.58 -20.63 12.66
CA ASP A 43 -24.99 -21.37 13.87
C ASP A 43 -23.98 -22.47 14.27
N ARG A 44 -22.94 -22.68 13.46
CA ARG A 44 -21.85 -23.59 13.79
C ARG A 44 -21.06 -23.07 15.00
N LEU A 45 -20.60 -23.99 15.84
CA LEU A 45 -19.60 -23.70 16.86
C LEU A 45 -18.25 -23.39 16.18
N PHE A 46 -17.79 -22.14 16.29
CA PHE A 46 -16.48 -21.71 15.81
C PHE A 46 -15.42 -21.85 16.90
N ARG A 47 -14.28 -22.46 16.55
CA ARG A 47 -13.11 -22.57 17.43
C ARG A 47 -11.92 -21.81 16.86
N GLN A 48 -10.98 -21.44 17.72
CA GLN A 48 -9.70 -20.90 17.27
C GLN A 48 -9.03 -21.90 16.32
N GLY A 49 -8.53 -21.41 15.19
CA GLY A 49 -8.02 -22.22 14.08
C GLY A 49 -9.03 -22.53 12.98
N ASP A 50 -10.33 -22.35 13.23
CA ASP A 50 -11.34 -22.43 12.16
C ASP A 50 -11.23 -21.24 11.20
N VAL A 51 -11.88 -21.38 10.05
CA VAL A 51 -12.09 -20.29 9.07
C VAL A 51 -13.56 -19.92 9.04
N LEU A 52 -13.84 -18.64 9.30
CA LEU A 52 -15.16 -18.06 9.17
C LEU A 52 -15.34 -17.53 7.74
N GLU A 53 -16.39 -17.98 7.07
CA GLU A 53 -16.68 -17.58 5.69
C GLU A 53 -17.89 -16.64 5.61
N VAL A 54 -17.75 -15.61 4.79
CA VAL A 54 -18.78 -14.61 4.56
C VAL A 54 -18.98 -14.44 3.06
N ARG A 55 -20.23 -14.47 2.61
CA ARG A 55 -20.59 -14.16 1.23
C ARG A 55 -21.02 -12.70 1.13
N VAL A 56 -20.43 -11.97 0.20
CA VAL A 56 -20.87 -10.64 -0.21
C VAL A 56 -21.52 -10.74 -1.58
N THR A 57 -22.67 -10.10 -1.77
CA THR A 57 -23.35 -10.02 -3.06
C THR A 57 -23.52 -8.56 -3.42
N ALA A 58 -22.69 -8.10 -4.36
CA ALA A 58 -22.73 -6.74 -4.89
C ALA A 58 -24.05 -6.52 -5.62
N ARG A 59 -24.68 -5.39 -5.33
CA ARG A 59 -25.97 -5.00 -5.90
C ARG A 59 -25.94 -3.55 -6.32
N ASP A 60 -26.65 -3.26 -7.38
CA ASP A 60 -26.79 -1.90 -7.91
C ASP A 60 -27.78 -1.05 -7.10
N ALA A 61 -28.05 0.18 -7.55
CA ALA A 61 -28.94 1.12 -6.85
C ALA A 61 -30.39 0.62 -6.74
N GLU A 62 -30.86 -0.14 -7.74
CA GLU A 62 -32.17 -0.78 -7.75
C GLU A 62 -32.19 -2.09 -6.93
N GLY A 63 -31.03 -2.53 -6.44
CA GLY A 63 -30.88 -3.75 -5.66
C GLY A 63 -30.78 -5.02 -6.50
N ARG A 64 -30.55 -4.91 -7.81
CA ARG A 64 -30.30 -6.06 -8.69
C ARG A 64 -28.88 -6.58 -8.46
N PRO A 65 -28.65 -7.90 -8.44
CA PRO A 65 -27.30 -8.45 -8.35
C PRO A 65 -26.45 -8.01 -9.55
N LYS A 66 -25.19 -7.66 -9.28
CA LYS A 66 -24.18 -7.40 -10.33
C LYS A 66 -23.90 -8.69 -11.09
N ALA A 67 -23.56 -8.57 -12.38
CA ALA A 67 -23.22 -9.70 -13.24
C ALA A 67 -21.70 -9.89 -13.43
N HIS A 68 -20.90 -8.99 -12.86
CA HIS A 68 -19.43 -8.99 -12.95
C HIS A 68 -18.83 -8.60 -11.60
N GLY A 69 -17.56 -8.97 -11.41
CA GLY A 69 -16.75 -8.59 -10.26
C GLY A 69 -16.00 -7.26 -10.44
N GLY A 70 -14.87 -7.13 -9.75
CA GLY A 70 -13.94 -5.99 -9.85
C GLY A 70 -14.13 -4.92 -8.78
N ASP A 71 -15.10 -5.07 -7.87
CA ASP A 71 -15.25 -4.17 -6.72
C ASP A 71 -14.08 -4.36 -5.75
N PHE A 72 -13.57 -3.25 -5.21
CA PHE A 72 -12.53 -3.30 -4.20
C PHE A 72 -13.13 -3.33 -2.79
N PHE A 73 -13.30 -4.53 -2.26
CA PHE A 73 -13.69 -4.74 -0.86
C PHE A 73 -12.48 -4.85 0.07
N ARG A 74 -12.60 -4.23 1.25
CA ARG A 74 -11.66 -4.37 2.36
C ARG A 74 -12.37 -5.01 3.55
N ALA A 75 -11.88 -6.17 3.96
CA ALA A 75 -12.46 -6.96 5.03
C ALA A 75 -11.56 -6.99 6.27
N ARG A 76 -12.15 -6.78 7.45
CA ARG A 76 -11.46 -6.80 8.75
C ARG A 76 -12.27 -7.60 9.76
N LEU A 77 -11.58 -8.40 10.55
CA LEU A 77 -12.11 -9.01 11.75
C LEU A 77 -11.60 -8.21 12.94
N ILE A 78 -12.49 -7.78 13.82
CA ILE A 78 -12.14 -7.01 15.02
C ILE A 78 -12.55 -7.82 16.25
N GLY A 79 -11.61 -8.04 17.16
CA GLY A 79 -11.84 -8.71 18.42
C GLY A 79 -12.12 -7.73 19.56
N ASN A 80 -11.62 -8.06 20.75
CA ASN A 80 -11.80 -7.21 21.92
C ASN A 80 -11.00 -5.90 21.77
N LEU A 81 -11.67 -4.75 21.90
CA LEU A 81 -11.07 -3.42 21.80
C LEU A 81 -9.93 -3.21 22.81
N THR A 82 -10.05 -3.77 24.03
CA THR A 82 -9.04 -3.65 25.08
C THR A 82 -7.76 -4.42 24.73
N LEU A 83 -7.89 -5.54 24.00
CA LEU A 83 -6.76 -6.35 23.54
C LEU A 83 -6.25 -5.95 22.15
N GLN A 84 -6.92 -5.02 21.48
CA GLN A 84 -6.60 -4.52 20.15
C GLN A 84 -6.40 -5.65 19.13
N GLU A 85 -7.26 -6.67 19.21
CA GLU A 85 -7.20 -7.82 18.31
C GLU A 85 -7.83 -7.46 16.97
N SER A 86 -7.09 -7.68 15.88
CA SER A 86 -7.64 -7.52 14.54
C SER A 86 -6.91 -8.36 13.51
N SER A 87 -7.61 -8.78 12.46
CA SER A 87 -7.02 -9.44 11.30
C SER A 87 -7.68 -8.96 10.01
N ALA A 88 -6.99 -9.15 8.89
CA ALA A 88 -7.56 -8.94 7.56
C ALA A 88 -8.32 -10.19 7.11
N GLY A 89 -9.42 -9.98 6.39
CA GLY A 89 -10.10 -11.06 5.66
C GLY A 89 -9.51 -11.22 4.26
N ASP A 90 -9.41 -12.46 3.80
CA ASP A 90 -9.02 -12.78 2.42
C ASP A 90 -10.26 -12.70 1.52
N VAL A 91 -10.24 -11.81 0.52
CA VAL A 91 -11.38 -11.57 -0.37
C VAL A 91 -11.12 -12.25 -1.70
N THR A 92 -12.00 -13.18 -2.07
CA THR A 92 -12.03 -13.84 -3.38
C THR A 92 -13.20 -13.29 -4.19
N ASP A 93 -12.89 -12.69 -5.33
CA ASP A 93 -13.86 -12.32 -6.36
C ASP A 93 -14.18 -13.56 -7.23
N HIS A 94 -15.46 -13.79 -7.48
CA HIS A 94 -15.94 -14.88 -8.35
C HIS A 94 -16.32 -14.41 -9.75
N ASP A 95 -15.99 -13.16 -10.10
CA ASP A 95 -16.20 -12.53 -11.40
C ASP A 95 -17.67 -12.49 -11.87
N ASN A 96 -18.62 -12.62 -10.93
CA ASN A 96 -20.04 -12.72 -11.21
C ASN A 96 -20.91 -11.84 -10.28
N GLY A 97 -20.30 -10.85 -9.63
CA GLY A 97 -20.96 -9.97 -8.66
C GLY A 97 -21.08 -10.57 -7.25
N SER A 98 -20.55 -11.77 -7.02
CA SER A 98 -20.43 -12.37 -5.70
C SER A 98 -18.97 -12.50 -5.27
N TYR A 99 -18.74 -12.39 -3.97
CA TYR A 99 -17.42 -12.46 -3.36
C TYR A 99 -17.48 -13.37 -2.12
N THR A 100 -16.42 -14.13 -1.89
CA THR A 100 -16.21 -14.86 -0.63
C THR A 100 -15.14 -14.16 0.18
N VAL A 101 -15.41 -13.90 1.44
CA VAL A 101 -14.45 -13.39 2.40
C VAL A 101 -14.15 -14.48 3.43
N GLN A 102 -12.88 -14.82 3.59
CA GLN A 102 -12.42 -15.82 4.56
C GLN A 102 -11.66 -15.14 5.70
N PHE A 103 -12.06 -15.44 6.93
CA PHE A 103 -11.41 -14.96 8.15
C PHE A 103 -10.88 -16.14 8.96
N PRO A 104 -9.57 -16.42 8.92
CA PRO A 104 -8.96 -17.34 9.87
C PRO A 104 -9.12 -16.80 11.30
N LEU A 105 -9.58 -17.64 12.22
CA LEU A 105 -9.89 -17.25 13.60
C LEU A 105 -8.68 -17.44 14.51
N TYR A 106 -7.96 -16.36 14.77
CA TYR A 106 -6.67 -16.40 15.47
C TYR A 106 -6.74 -16.32 17.00
N TRP A 107 -7.87 -15.90 17.58
CA TRP A 107 -8.02 -15.73 19.04
C TRP A 107 -9.39 -16.20 19.53
N VAL A 108 -9.47 -16.51 20.83
CA VAL A 108 -10.71 -16.88 21.53
C VAL A 108 -11.42 -15.61 21.98
N GLY A 109 -12.74 -15.54 21.82
CA GLY A 109 -13.54 -14.40 22.24
C GLY A 109 -14.61 -13.98 21.24
N GLY A 110 -15.26 -12.85 21.49
CA GLY A 110 -16.20 -12.26 20.55
C GLY A 110 -15.47 -11.57 19.39
N VAL A 111 -15.98 -11.77 18.18
CA VAL A 111 -15.47 -11.11 16.97
C VAL A 111 -16.58 -10.40 16.20
N SER A 112 -16.21 -9.28 15.60
CA SER A 112 -17.06 -8.44 14.77
C SER A 112 -16.47 -8.33 13.37
N ILE A 113 -17.29 -8.59 12.35
CA ILE A 113 -16.92 -8.46 10.95
C ILE A 113 -17.13 -7.01 10.51
N ARG A 114 -16.17 -6.47 9.78
CA ARG A 114 -16.18 -5.12 9.20
C ARG A 114 -15.78 -5.23 7.73
N ILE A 115 -16.74 -5.06 6.81
CA ILE A 115 -16.50 -5.11 5.37
C ILE A 115 -16.79 -3.73 4.81
N GLN A 116 -15.83 -3.19 4.08
CA GLN A 116 -15.90 -1.86 3.48
C GLN A 116 -15.84 -1.99 1.96
N LEU A 117 -16.79 -1.39 1.24
CA LEU A 117 -16.65 -1.08 -0.18
C LEU A 117 -15.70 0.11 -0.30
N VAL A 118 -14.46 -0.13 -0.68
CA VAL A 118 -13.47 0.94 -0.88
C VAL A 118 -13.79 1.69 -2.17
N HIS A 119 -13.96 0.93 -3.26
CA HIS A 119 -14.34 1.43 -4.57
C HIS A 119 -15.22 0.41 -5.30
N PRO A 120 -16.31 0.84 -5.96
CA PRO A 120 -17.04 -0.03 -6.88
C PRO A 120 -16.18 -0.35 -8.11
N SER A 121 -16.53 -1.43 -8.82
CA SER A 121 -15.81 -1.90 -10.01
C SER A 121 -15.56 -0.80 -11.06
N GLU A 122 -16.54 0.09 -11.25
CA GLU A 122 -16.49 1.21 -12.20
C GLU A 122 -15.45 2.26 -11.76
N ALA A 123 -15.34 2.52 -10.46
CA ALA A 123 -14.29 3.41 -9.94
C ALA A 123 -12.91 2.77 -10.11
N VAL A 124 -12.80 1.45 -9.91
CA VAL A 124 -11.55 0.72 -10.10
C VAL A 124 -11.10 0.80 -11.56
N GLU A 125 -12.00 0.64 -12.52
CA GLU A 125 -11.71 0.79 -13.95
C GLU A 125 -11.21 2.21 -14.27
N VAL A 126 -11.88 3.24 -13.75
CA VAL A 126 -11.43 4.63 -13.91
C VAL A 126 -10.03 4.83 -13.31
N LEU A 127 -9.76 4.28 -12.12
CA LEU A 127 -8.44 4.36 -11.48
C LEU A 127 -7.37 3.66 -12.31
N GLN A 128 -7.65 2.48 -12.87
CA GLN A 128 -6.73 1.76 -13.75
C GLN A 128 -6.43 2.57 -15.02
N ARG A 129 -7.47 3.09 -15.69
CA ARG A 129 -7.31 3.94 -16.88
C ARG A 129 -6.47 5.18 -16.59
N VAL A 130 -6.76 5.88 -15.49
CA VAL A 130 -6.01 7.08 -15.09
C VAL A 130 -4.58 6.72 -14.66
N ARG A 131 -4.36 5.54 -14.06
CA ARG A 131 -3.03 5.06 -13.66
C ARG A 131 -2.07 4.93 -14.85
N GLU A 132 -2.57 4.52 -16.01
CA GLU A 132 -1.77 4.38 -17.23
C GLU A 132 -1.42 5.73 -17.89
N VAL A 133 -2.12 6.82 -17.55
CA VAL A 133 -1.79 8.14 -18.11
C VAL A 133 -0.45 8.65 -17.55
N PRO A 134 0.59 8.82 -18.40
CA PRO A 134 1.87 9.34 -17.95
C PRO A 134 1.75 10.82 -17.58
N ASN A 135 2.63 11.29 -16.69
CA ASN A 135 2.79 12.71 -16.39
C ASN A 135 1.47 13.40 -15.94
N LYS A 136 0.52 12.65 -15.38
CA LYS A 136 -0.77 13.15 -14.85
C LYS A 136 -0.64 14.00 -13.59
N ARG A 137 0.47 13.85 -12.87
CA ARG A 137 0.82 14.60 -11.66
C ARG A 137 2.02 15.45 -11.96
N THR A 138 1.92 16.75 -11.69
CA THR A 138 3.00 17.71 -11.93
C THR A 138 3.76 17.98 -10.65
N PHE A 139 5.07 17.86 -10.72
CA PHE A 139 5.99 18.27 -9.67
C PHE A 139 6.74 19.50 -10.13
N HIS A 140 7.11 20.37 -9.20
CA HIS A 140 7.99 21.50 -9.48
C HIS A 140 9.28 21.32 -8.71
N CYS A 141 10.40 21.44 -9.40
CA CYS A 141 11.72 21.30 -8.83
C CYS A 141 12.46 22.63 -8.87
N THR A 142 13.05 23.00 -7.75
CA THR A 142 13.90 24.17 -7.60
C THR A 142 15.36 23.80 -7.87
N PHE A 143 16.01 24.59 -8.73
CA PHE A 143 17.42 24.50 -9.08
C PHE A 143 18.15 25.73 -8.52
N VAL A 144 19.26 25.52 -7.82
CA VAL A 144 19.96 26.59 -7.08
C VAL A 144 21.42 26.67 -7.48
N GLY A 145 21.81 27.79 -8.08
CA GLY A 145 23.20 28.14 -8.36
C GLY A 145 23.89 28.69 -7.11
N VAL A 146 24.51 27.83 -6.30
CA VAL A 146 25.14 28.21 -5.01
C VAL A 146 26.12 29.40 -5.14
N LYS A 147 26.83 29.49 -6.25
CA LYS A 147 27.80 30.57 -6.52
C LYS A 147 27.16 31.85 -7.08
N THR A 148 26.07 31.73 -7.82
CA THR A 148 25.45 32.84 -8.55
C THR A 148 24.24 33.42 -7.82
N GLY A 149 23.70 32.70 -6.82
CA GLY A 149 22.43 33.03 -6.17
C GLY A 149 21.20 32.82 -7.05
N VAL A 150 21.38 32.41 -8.31
CA VAL A 150 20.28 32.20 -9.26
C VAL A 150 19.46 30.99 -8.81
N THR A 151 18.15 31.15 -8.85
CA THR A 151 17.19 30.08 -8.56
C THR A 151 16.20 29.98 -9.72
N GLU A 152 15.97 28.77 -10.21
CA GLU A 152 14.98 28.47 -11.25
C GLU A 152 14.04 27.37 -10.78
N GLU A 153 12.76 27.48 -11.13
CA GLU A 153 11.77 26.43 -10.91
C GLU A 153 11.36 25.82 -12.25
N ARG A 154 11.32 24.49 -12.31
CA ARG A 154 11.01 23.74 -13.54
C ARG A 154 10.05 22.60 -13.26
N GLN A 155 9.23 22.24 -14.25
CA GLN A 155 8.31 21.13 -14.12
C GLN A 155 9.03 19.80 -14.20
N CYS A 156 8.51 18.82 -13.45
CA CYS A 156 9.09 17.49 -13.32
C CYS A 156 8.00 16.42 -13.32
N PHE A 157 8.33 15.26 -13.89
CA PHE A 157 7.43 14.13 -14.02
C PHE A 157 8.14 12.79 -13.83
N SER A 158 7.35 11.75 -13.58
CA SER A 158 7.81 10.37 -13.42
C SER A 158 8.06 9.65 -14.75
N ALA A 159 7.79 10.27 -15.91
CA ALA A 159 8.10 9.72 -17.22
C ALA A 159 8.66 10.82 -18.13
N PRO A 160 9.39 10.48 -19.21
CA PRO A 160 9.90 11.45 -20.16
C PRO A 160 8.78 12.33 -20.72
N TYR A 161 9.11 13.56 -21.09
CA TYR A 161 8.20 14.42 -21.81
C TYR A 161 8.04 13.89 -23.24
N PRO A 162 6.81 13.56 -23.70
CA PRO A 162 6.62 13.02 -25.05
C PRO A 162 7.03 13.98 -26.15
N ASN A 163 6.88 15.29 -25.91
CA ASN A 163 7.02 16.34 -26.93
C ASN A 163 8.27 17.23 -26.72
N LEU A 164 9.14 16.89 -25.77
CA LEU A 164 10.34 17.68 -25.49
C LEU A 164 11.59 16.86 -25.92
N PRO A 165 12.55 17.45 -26.65
CA PRO A 165 13.80 16.76 -26.97
C PRO A 165 14.57 16.36 -25.71
N LEU A 166 15.34 15.27 -25.77
CA LEU A 166 16.14 14.79 -24.64
C LEU A 166 17.13 15.84 -24.12
N HIS A 167 17.72 16.65 -25.00
CA HIS A 167 18.69 17.69 -24.61
C HIS A 167 18.07 18.87 -23.84
N GLN A 168 16.74 19.02 -23.89
CA GLN A 168 15.98 20.02 -23.14
C GLN A 168 15.40 19.46 -21.84
N GLN A 169 15.79 18.25 -21.47
CA GLN A 169 15.38 17.58 -20.24
C GLN A 169 16.58 17.25 -19.37
N CYS A 170 16.34 17.24 -18.07
CA CYS A 170 17.24 16.65 -17.09
C CYS A 170 16.71 15.27 -16.74
N ASP A 171 17.49 14.24 -17.05
CA ASP A 171 17.21 12.86 -16.64
C ASP A 171 17.87 12.56 -15.30
N PHE A 172 17.05 12.30 -14.28
CA PHE A 172 17.47 11.90 -12.94
C PHE A 172 17.13 10.44 -12.64
N SER A 173 16.77 9.66 -13.65
CA SER A 173 16.38 8.26 -13.51
C SER A 173 17.51 7.42 -12.91
N LYS A 174 17.11 6.42 -12.12
CA LYS A 174 17.99 5.52 -11.38
C LYS A 174 17.59 4.09 -11.67
N ALA A 175 18.40 3.42 -12.51
CA ALA A 175 18.17 2.04 -12.91
C ALA A 175 18.22 1.07 -11.71
N ASP A 176 19.10 1.33 -10.74
CA ASP A 176 19.23 0.56 -9.51
C ASP A 176 17.99 0.62 -8.61
N ALA A 177 17.24 1.71 -8.68
CA ALA A 177 15.98 1.89 -7.94
C ALA A 177 14.73 1.59 -8.78
N ASN A 178 14.89 1.18 -10.05
CA ASN A 178 13.82 1.09 -11.04
C ASN A 178 12.90 2.35 -11.04
N GLY A 179 13.52 3.52 -10.86
CA GLY A 179 12.82 4.79 -10.69
C GLY A 179 13.16 5.76 -11.82
N THR A 180 12.14 6.31 -12.47
CA THR A 180 12.28 7.29 -13.55
C THR A 180 11.89 8.68 -13.09
N TRP A 181 12.68 9.69 -13.49
CA TRP A 181 12.39 11.09 -13.16
C TRP A 181 12.99 12.06 -14.15
N PHE A 182 12.15 12.94 -14.68
CA PHE A 182 12.51 13.89 -15.73
C PHE A 182 12.06 15.28 -15.35
N CYS A 183 12.95 16.26 -15.51
CA CYS A 183 12.63 17.67 -15.32
C CYS A 183 12.88 18.44 -16.61
N GLU A 184 12.18 19.55 -16.83
CA GLU A 184 12.60 20.53 -17.83
C GLU A 184 13.99 21.05 -17.47
N ARG A 185 14.84 21.22 -18.48
CA ARG A 185 16.18 21.76 -18.27
C ARG A 185 16.09 23.24 -17.91
N PRO A 186 16.75 23.69 -16.81
CA PRO A 186 16.84 25.11 -16.51
C PRO A 186 17.66 25.86 -17.57
N GLU A 187 17.34 27.13 -17.76
CA GLU A 187 17.96 27.96 -18.80
C GLU A 187 19.38 28.38 -18.43
N LYS A 188 19.60 28.74 -17.17
CA LYS A 188 20.86 29.32 -16.68
C LYS A 188 21.62 28.39 -15.75
N LEU A 189 21.00 27.31 -15.31
CA LEU A 189 21.56 26.38 -14.34
C LEU A 189 21.76 24.98 -14.94
N PRO A 190 22.79 24.24 -14.49
CA PRO A 190 22.96 22.85 -14.87
C PRO A 190 21.97 21.93 -14.13
N CYS A 191 21.61 20.79 -14.72
CA CYS A 191 20.68 19.83 -14.12
C CYS A 191 21.08 19.37 -12.70
N ASN A 192 22.38 19.21 -12.45
CA ASN A 192 22.87 18.76 -11.13
C ASN A 192 22.70 19.80 -10.00
N SER A 193 22.19 21.00 -10.30
CA SER A 193 21.83 22.02 -9.31
C SER A 193 20.43 21.84 -8.72
N ILE A 194 19.72 20.75 -9.06
CA ILE A 194 18.44 20.40 -8.46
C ILE A 194 18.58 20.30 -6.93
N SER A 195 17.70 20.98 -6.22
CA SER A 195 17.78 21.12 -4.76
C SER A 195 16.56 20.55 -4.06
N LYS A 196 15.36 20.94 -4.51
CA LYS A 196 14.10 20.55 -3.87
C LYS A 196 13.04 20.25 -4.91
N CYS A 197 12.21 19.25 -4.65
CA CYS A 197 11.04 18.95 -5.46
C CYS A 197 9.79 19.01 -4.60
N ILE A 198 8.75 19.67 -5.09
CA ILE A 198 7.45 19.76 -4.44
C ILE A 198 6.37 19.23 -5.38
N PHE A 199 5.43 18.49 -4.80
CA PHE A 199 4.19 18.15 -5.49
C PHE A 199 3.28 19.37 -5.45
N ILE A 200 2.81 19.83 -6.61
CA ILE A 200 1.76 20.85 -6.65
C ILE A 200 0.41 20.14 -6.61
N PHE A 201 -0.39 20.46 -5.59
CA PHE A 201 -1.77 19.96 -5.43
C PHE A 201 -2.76 20.55 -6.47
N ASN A 202 -2.29 20.88 -7.67
CA ASN A 202 -3.15 21.30 -8.77
C ASN A 202 -3.62 20.04 -9.51
N ASN A 203 -4.80 19.57 -9.12
CA ASN A 203 -5.39 18.39 -9.71
C ASN A 203 -6.12 18.69 -11.04
N ALA A 204 -6.05 19.89 -11.63
CA ALA A 204 -6.82 20.23 -12.84
C ALA A 204 -6.57 19.24 -14.00
N LYS A 205 -5.30 18.92 -14.27
CA LYS A 205 -4.92 17.92 -15.29
C LYS A 205 -5.52 16.55 -14.98
N LEU A 206 -5.40 16.10 -13.74
CA LEU A 206 -5.96 14.82 -13.27
C LEU A 206 -7.50 14.80 -13.35
N MET A 207 -8.15 15.88 -12.91
CA MET A 207 -9.60 16.04 -12.92
C MET A 207 -10.18 16.22 -14.32
N GLY A 208 -9.35 16.56 -15.31
CA GLY A 208 -9.69 16.57 -16.72
C GLY A 208 -9.69 15.17 -17.36
N LEU A 209 -9.07 14.17 -16.73
CA LEU A 209 -9.05 12.77 -17.22
C LEU A 209 -10.28 11.95 -16.83
N VAL A 210 -11.19 12.56 -16.07
CA VAL A 210 -12.35 11.90 -15.46
C VAL A 210 -13.61 12.70 -15.79
N SER A 211 -14.67 12.02 -16.25
CA SER A 211 -15.95 12.66 -16.57
C SER A 211 -16.66 13.18 -15.31
N GLN A 212 -17.71 14.00 -15.46
CA GLN A 212 -18.48 14.48 -14.30
C GLN A 212 -19.26 13.36 -13.61
N GLU A 213 -19.67 12.35 -14.37
CA GLU A 213 -20.36 11.14 -13.92
C GLU A 213 -19.39 10.26 -13.12
N GLU A 214 -18.21 9.98 -13.67
CA GLU A 214 -17.20 9.14 -13.04
C GLU A 214 -16.68 9.75 -11.72
N LYS A 215 -16.62 11.09 -11.63
CA LYS A 215 -16.30 11.79 -10.37
C LYS A 215 -17.26 11.45 -9.23
N LYS A 216 -18.49 11.02 -9.53
CA LYS A 216 -19.46 10.62 -8.51
C LYS A 216 -19.05 9.32 -7.81
N PHE A 217 -18.31 8.44 -8.48
CA PHE A 217 -17.85 7.17 -7.90
C PHE A 217 -16.77 7.38 -6.81
N PHE A 218 -16.13 8.55 -6.79
CA PHE A 218 -15.13 8.94 -5.79
C PHE A 218 -15.72 9.85 -4.69
N LYS A 219 -17.03 9.77 -4.47
CA LYS A 219 -17.75 10.48 -3.41
C LYS A 219 -18.64 9.51 -2.65
N LYS A 220 -19.04 9.91 -1.45
CA LYS A 220 -20.10 9.22 -0.68
C LYS A 220 -21.39 9.18 -1.54
N PRO A 221 -22.11 8.04 -1.63
CA PRO A 221 -21.93 6.81 -0.87
C PRO A 221 -21.06 5.74 -1.56
N TYR A 222 -20.23 6.06 -2.56
CA TYR A 222 -19.45 5.05 -3.32
C TYR A 222 -17.98 4.96 -2.90
N LEU A 223 -17.55 5.80 -1.95
CA LEU A 223 -16.16 5.87 -1.49
C LEU A 223 -16.04 5.45 -0.03
N GLU A 224 -15.23 4.42 0.20
CA GLU A 224 -14.85 3.94 1.53
C GLU A 224 -16.06 3.74 2.46
N GLU A 225 -17.12 3.10 1.98
CA GLU A 225 -18.31 2.82 2.79
C GLU A 225 -18.24 1.51 3.52
N GLU A 226 -18.48 1.57 4.83
CA GLU A 226 -18.71 0.37 5.62
C GLU A 226 -20.07 -0.21 5.24
N LEU A 227 -20.10 -1.49 4.89
CA LEU A 227 -21.33 -2.19 4.57
C LEU A 227 -22.07 -2.53 5.86
N GLU A 228 -23.36 -2.21 5.89
CA GLU A 228 -24.23 -2.60 6.99
C GLU A 228 -24.44 -4.12 6.96
N ALA A 229 -23.73 -4.81 7.85
CA ALA A 229 -23.97 -6.21 8.10
C ALA A 229 -25.03 -6.30 9.20
N ASN A 230 -26.19 -6.91 8.92
CA ASN A 230 -27.18 -7.28 9.94
C ASN A 230 -26.64 -8.42 10.83
N LEU A 231 -25.54 -8.16 11.54
CA LEU A 231 -24.88 -9.06 12.46
C LEU A 231 -25.19 -8.60 13.88
N SER A 232 -26.48 -8.64 14.24
CA SER A 232 -26.98 -8.20 15.55
C SER A 232 -26.38 -8.97 16.73
N VAL A 233 -25.67 -10.08 16.47
CA VAL A 233 -25.00 -10.89 17.49
C VAL A 233 -23.56 -11.14 17.05
N PRO A 234 -22.56 -10.72 17.85
CA PRO A 234 -21.15 -11.05 17.62
C PRO A 234 -20.93 -12.55 17.51
N ILE A 235 -19.99 -12.97 16.67
CA ILE A 235 -19.62 -14.38 16.54
C ILE A 235 -18.69 -14.72 17.70
N ARG A 236 -18.96 -15.82 18.40
CA ARG A 236 -18.13 -16.26 19.52
C ARG A 236 -17.18 -17.36 19.08
N VAL A 237 -15.88 -17.10 19.24
CA VAL A 237 -14.81 -18.06 18.99
C VAL A 237 -14.45 -18.77 20.29
N HIS A 238 -14.49 -20.10 20.26
CA HIS A 238 -14.22 -20.98 21.39
C HIS A 238 -12.76 -21.48 21.40
N PRO A 239 -12.29 -22.02 22.53
CA PRO A 239 -10.98 -22.66 22.60
C PRO A 239 -10.79 -23.73 21.52
N PRO A 240 -9.56 -23.87 21.01
CA PRO A 240 -9.25 -24.82 19.96
C PRO A 240 -9.43 -26.26 20.46
N ALA A 241 -9.81 -27.17 19.58
CA ALA A 241 -9.95 -28.59 19.93
C ALA A 241 -8.59 -29.30 20.06
N VAL A 242 -7.57 -28.76 19.40
CA VAL A 242 -6.20 -29.26 19.38
C VAL A 242 -5.27 -28.11 19.78
N ARG A 243 -4.11 -28.42 20.36
CA ARG A 243 -3.10 -27.40 20.67
C ARG A 243 -2.71 -26.64 19.40
N MET A 244 -2.88 -25.32 19.41
CA MET A 244 -2.42 -24.45 18.33
C MET A 244 -0.90 -24.29 18.38
N PRO A 245 -0.21 -24.21 17.22
CA PRO A 245 1.19 -23.85 17.18
C PRO A 245 1.41 -22.49 17.86
N SER A 246 2.36 -22.45 18.79
CA SER A 246 2.84 -21.21 19.35
C SER A 246 3.81 -20.53 18.37
N PRO A 247 4.06 -19.22 18.50
CA PRO A 247 5.08 -18.55 17.69
C PRO A 247 6.47 -19.20 17.80
N ALA A 248 6.78 -19.88 18.91
CA ALA A 248 8.04 -20.59 19.10
C ALA A 248 8.13 -21.89 18.29
N ASP A 249 6.99 -22.46 17.89
CA ASP A 249 6.92 -23.67 17.05
C ASP A 249 7.13 -23.34 15.56
N LEU A 250 7.06 -22.06 15.18
CA LEU A 250 7.24 -21.59 13.82
C LEU A 250 8.72 -21.30 13.52
N LYS A 251 9.16 -21.63 12.31
CA LYS A 251 10.49 -21.23 11.81
C LYS A 251 10.58 -19.71 11.74
N ALA A 252 11.77 -19.17 12.00
CA ALA A 252 12.04 -17.76 11.79
C ALA A 252 11.69 -17.36 10.35
N CYS A 253 11.04 -16.22 10.18
CA CYS A 253 10.68 -15.76 8.85
C CYS A 253 11.93 -15.54 7.98
N PRO A 254 11.92 -16.00 6.71
CA PRO A 254 13.03 -15.78 5.80
C PRO A 254 13.15 -14.27 5.56
N GLY A 255 14.29 -13.70 5.91
CA GLY A 255 14.48 -12.26 5.82
C GLY A 255 14.63 -11.76 4.39
N ASN A 256 15.16 -12.58 3.48
CA ASN A 256 15.54 -12.18 2.11
C ASN A 256 15.40 -13.30 1.06
N GLU A 257 14.83 -14.46 1.39
CA GLU A 257 14.64 -15.51 0.39
C GLU A 257 13.33 -15.26 -0.36
N SER A 258 13.45 -15.04 -1.67
CA SER A 258 12.37 -14.92 -2.66
C SER A 258 11.52 -16.21 -2.81
N SER A 259 11.45 -17.05 -1.79
CA SER A 259 10.70 -18.30 -1.81
C SER A 259 9.22 -18.05 -1.49
N SER A 260 8.47 -17.70 -2.54
CA SER A 260 7.06 -18.04 -2.88
C SER A 260 5.96 -18.03 -1.80
N LEU A 261 6.25 -17.68 -0.56
CA LEU A 261 5.30 -17.38 0.48
C LEU A 261 5.08 -15.88 0.35
N THR A 262 3.85 -15.43 0.17
CA THR A 262 3.44 -14.08 0.59
C THR A 262 3.34 -14.13 2.12
N PRO A 263 4.42 -13.97 2.90
CA PRO A 263 4.43 -14.25 4.33
C PRO A 263 3.85 -13.05 5.11
N GLY A 264 3.42 -12.02 4.37
CA GLY A 264 3.06 -10.68 4.81
C GLY A 264 1.57 -10.42 4.97
N THR A 265 0.68 -11.32 4.56
CA THR A 265 -0.76 -11.01 4.53
C THR A 265 -1.58 -11.82 5.54
N GLN A 266 -1.08 -12.99 5.96
CA GLN A 266 -1.79 -13.85 6.90
C GLN A 266 -1.23 -13.73 8.32
N GLY A 267 -2.10 -13.31 9.22
CA GLY A 267 -1.79 -13.10 10.62
C GLY A 267 -2.81 -12.18 11.30
N HIS A 268 -2.46 -11.72 12.49
CA HIS A 268 -3.30 -10.83 13.27
C HIS A 268 -2.48 -9.87 14.12
N TRP A 269 -3.07 -8.72 14.42
CA TRP A 269 -2.65 -7.86 15.50
C TRP A 269 -3.19 -8.38 16.82
N SER A 270 -2.34 -8.36 17.84
CA SER A 270 -2.71 -8.66 19.22
C SER A 270 -1.88 -7.76 20.13
N ARG A 271 -2.53 -6.93 20.95
CA ARG A 271 -1.88 -5.97 21.87
C ARG A 271 -0.86 -5.06 21.18
N GLY A 272 -1.20 -4.55 20.00
CA GLY A 272 -0.33 -3.67 19.22
C GLY A 272 0.88 -4.36 18.57
N VAL A 273 0.92 -5.69 18.57
CA VAL A 273 1.98 -6.47 17.92
C VAL A 273 1.39 -7.32 16.81
N TRP A 274 1.95 -7.23 15.62
CA TRP A 274 1.60 -8.13 14.52
C TRP A 274 2.22 -9.52 14.73
N LYS A 275 1.40 -10.55 14.55
CA LYS A 275 1.78 -11.96 14.60
C LYS A 275 1.44 -12.62 13.27
N SER A 276 2.45 -13.11 12.56
CA SER A 276 2.25 -13.93 11.37
C SER A 276 1.74 -15.32 11.75
N SER A 277 0.88 -15.90 10.92
CA SER A 277 0.46 -17.29 11.04
C SER A 277 1.38 -18.27 10.31
N ILE A 278 2.33 -17.76 9.51
CA ILE A 278 3.17 -18.55 8.60
C ILE A 278 4.56 -18.77 9.20
N CYS A 279 5.11 -17.75 9.86
CA CYS A 279 6.48 -17.79 10.39
C CYS A 279 6.63 -16.93 11.65
N ASN A 280 7.71 -17.17 12.40
CA ASN A 280 8.01 -16.41 13.60
C ASN A 280 8.67 -15.07 13.23
N VAL A 281 7.90 -13.98 13.34
CA VAL A 281 8.36 -12.61 13.08
C VAL A 281 9.18 -12.11 14.26
N ARG A 282 10.41 -11.64 14.00
CA ARG A 282 11.25 -11.03 15.02
C ARG A 282 10.67 -9.69 15.46
N ILE A 283 10.41 -9.55 16.75
CA ILE A 283 10.00 -8.28 17.38
C ILE A 283 11.25 -7.57 17.87
N PHE A 284 11.51 -6.37 17.36
CA PHE A 284 12.69 -5.57 17.73
C PHE A 284 12.39 -4.65 18.90
N LYS A 285 13.25 -4.65 19.93
CA LYS A 285 13.25 -3.60 20.95
C LYS A 285 13.90 -2.34 20.39
N THR A 286 13.59 -1.18 20.97
CA THR A 286 14.21 0.10 20.58
C THR A 286 15.75 0.02 20.59
N THR A 287 16.33 -0.65 21.60
CA THR A 287 17.78 -0.84 21.70
C THR A 287 18.35 -1.74 20.59
N ASP A 288 17.58 -2.72 20.12
CA ASP A 288 17.98 -3.59 19.00
C ASP A 288 17.96 -2.82 17.69
N VAL A 289 16.94 -1.99 17.47
CA VAL A 289 16.85 -1.08 16.31
C VAL A 289 18.01 -0.10 16.32
N GLN A 290 18.27 0.57 17.45
CA GLN A 290 19.39 1.50 17.63
C GLN A 290 20.73 0.83 17.32
N ARG A 291 20.95 -0.39 17.81
CA ARG A 291 22.18 -1.15 17.56
C ARG A 291 22.31 -1.59 16.10
N CYS A 292 21.25 -2.11 15.48
CA CYS A 292 21.28 -2.56 14.08
C CYS A 292 21.48 -1.38 13.12
N LEU A 293 20.91 -0.20 13.41
CA LEU A 293 21.03 0.99 12.57
C LEU A 293 22.22 1.90 12.94
N ALA A 294 22.99 1.53 13.97
CA ALA A 294 24.18 2.28 14.37
C ALA A 294 25.17 2.42 13.20
N ASN A 295 25.65 3.64 12.97
CA ASN A 295 26.59 3.97 11.89
C ASN A 295 26.15 3.61 10.45
N LYS A 296 24.87 3.26 10.21
CA LYS A 296 24.36 2.97 8.87
C LYS A 296 23.70 4.21 8.25
N THR A 297 23.68 4.24 6.93
CA THR A 297 22.82 5.16 6.16
C THR A 297 21.59 4.38 5.74
N VAL A 298 20.42 4.88 6.14
CA VAL A 298 19.12 4.30 5.81
C VAL A 298 18.51 5.11 4.67
N TYR A 299 18.14 4.40 3.61
CA TYR A 299 17.36 4.95 2.50
C TYR A 299 15.91 4.51 2.66
N LEU A 300 15.01 5.49 2.71
CA LEU A 300 13.58 5.29 2.85
C LEU A 300 12.89 5.78 1.58
N HIS A 301 12.10 4.90 0.93
CA HIS A 301 11.36 5.20 -0.29
C HIS A 301 9.92 4.68 -0.14
N GLY A 302 8.94 5.50 -0.51
CA GLY A 302 7.52 5.14 -0.37
C GLY A 302 6.58 6.34 -0.31
N ASP A 303 5.33 6.08 0.06
CA ASP A 303 4.26 7.08 0.14
C ASP A 303 4.14 7.74 1.53
N SER A 304 2.98 8.31 1.86
CA SER A 304 2.76 8.93 3.18
C SER A 304 2.99 7.96 4.36
N THR A 305 2.95 6.65 4.13
CA THR A 305 3.30 5.61 5.11
C THR A 305 4.79 5.62 5.40
N ILE A 306 5.68 5.78 4.40
CA ILE A 306 7.11 5.82 4.68
C ILE A 306 7.50 7.07 5.46
N ARG A 307 6.78 8.18 5.26
CA ARG A 307 6.96 9.40 6.05
C ARG A 307 6.68 9.14 7.54
N GLN A 308 5.62 8.42 7.87
CA GLN A 308 5.31 8.05 9.25
C GLN A 308 6.41 7.13 9.84
N TRP A 309 6.95 6.20 9.06
CA TRP A 309 8.09 5.38 9.47
C TRP A 309 9.34 6.21 9.72
N TYR A 310 9.62 7.18 8.86
CA TYR A 310 10.71 8.12 9.04
C TYR A 310 10.56 8.88 10.36
N GLU A 311 9.39 9.50 10.60
CA GLU A 311 9.11 10.25 11.83
C GLU A 311 9.29 9.37 13.07
N ARG A 312 8.85 8.11 12.98
CA ARG A 312 9.03 7.13 14.05
C ARG A 312 10.50 6.76 14.29
N LEU A 313 11.27 6.52 13.22
CA LEU A 313 12.70 6.22 13.31
C LEU A 313 13.50 7.41 13.85
N GLU A 314 13.17 8.63 13.43
CA GLU A 314 13.76 9.86 13.93
C GLU A 314 13.52 10.02 15.43
N ALA A 315 12.31 9.76 15.91
CA ALA A 315 12.01 9.80 17.34
C ALA A 315 12.72 8.70 18.16
N MET A 316 13.02 7.55 17.55
CA MET A 316 13.65 6.40 18.25
C MET A 316 15.18 6.44 18.26
N LEU A 317 15.79 7.11 17.28
CA LEU A 317 17.23 7.15 17.09
C LEU A 317 17.78 8.52 17.54
N PRO A 318 18.89 8.60 18.30
CA PRO A 318 19.55 9.86 18.60
C PRO A 318 20.31 10.36 17.35
N LEU A 319 19.56 10.86 16.36
CA LEU A 319 20.10 11.31 15.08
C LEU A 319 20.78 12.68 15.22
N ARG A 320 21.97 12.83 14.63
CA ARG A 320 22.62 14.14 14.43
C ARG A 320 22.67 14.46 12.94
N ASN A 321 22.18 15.63 12.57
CA ASN A 321 22.21 16.16 11.19
C ASN A 321 21.45 15.29 10.18
N VAL A 322 20.12 15.31 10.27
CA VAL A 322 19.25 14.88 9.17
C VAL A 322 19.40 15.90 8.04
N LYS A 323 19.89 15.45 6.87
CA LYS A 323 19.73 16.21 5.63
C LYS A 323 18.55 15.62 4.89
N GLN A 324 17.42 16.33 4.86
CA GLN A 324 16.35 15.98 3.94
C GLN A 324 16.87 16.27 2.52
N HIS A 325 17.39 15.26 1.84
CA HIS A 325 17.68 15.39 0.42
C HIS A 325 16.45 14.88 -0.32
N THR A 326 15.68 15.80 -0.87
CA THR A 326 14.74 15.42 -1.93
C THR A 326 15.59 15.18 -3.16
N SER A 327 16.12 13.97 -3.30
CA SER A 327 16.86 13.55 -4.49
C SER A 327 15.87 13.32 -5.61
N GLY A 328 15.32 14.43 -6.16
CA GLY A 328 14.64 14.42 -7.45
C GLY A 328 13.62 13.31 -7.65
N LEU A 329 12.95 12.81 -6.63
CA LEU A 329 12.01 11.69 -6.75
C LEU A 329 10.74 12.05 -5.97
N PRO A 330 9.56 11.58 -6.42
CA PRO A 330 8.26 11.98 -5.88
C PRO A 330 8.00 11.41 -4.48
N THR A 331 8.89 10.56 -3.99
CA THR A 331 8.92 10.01 -2.65
C THR A 331 9.91 10.79 -1.80
N THR A 332 9.53 11.13 -0.57
CA THR A 332 10.43 11.73 0.41
C THR A 332 11.61 10.78 0.67
N LEU A 333 12.78 11.08 0.10
CA LEU A 333 14.02 10.45 0.51
C LEU A 333 14.47 11.12 1.81
N CYS A 334 14.19 10.48 2.93
CA CYS A 334 14.73 10.92 4.20
C CYS A 334 16.09 10.26 4.44
N TYR A 335 17.13 11.07 4.66
CA TYR A 335 18.46 10.56 4.99
C TYR A 335 18.63 10.56 6.50
N VAL A 336 18.93 9.39 7.03
CA VAL A 336 19.40 9.26 8.40
C VAL A 336 20.93 9.17 8.37
N LYS A 337 21.63 10.22 8.83
CA LYS A 337 23.10 10.23 8.94
C LYS A 337 23.51 9.91 10.38
N LYS A 338 24.27 8.81 10.53
CA LYS A 338 25.01 8.31 11.72
C LYS A 338 24.33 8.46 13.08
N CYS A 339 23.88 7.34 13.65
CA CYS A 339 23.63 7.19 15.08
C CYS A 339 24.97 6.95 15.81
N PRO A 340 25.45 7.85 16.69
CA PRO A 340 26.73 7.68 17.37
C PRO A 340 26.59 6.80 18.62
N LEU A 341 27.32 5.67 18.65
CA LEU A 341 27.68 5.01 19.91
C LEU A 341 29.14 5.36 20.22
N LYS A 342 29.41 5.77 21.46
CA LYS A 342 30.65 6.43 21.90
C LYS A 342 31.93 5.56 21.87
N ARG A 343 31.92 4.35 21.35
CA ARG A 343 33.11 3.50 21.18
C ARG A 343 32.76 2.33 20.26
N CYS A 344 33.17 2.39 19.00
CA CYS A 344 33.42 1.22 18.15
C CYS A 344 34.38 1.62 17.02
N ILE A 345 35.36 0.76 16.78
CA ILE A 345 36.43 0.84 15.78
C ILE A 345 35.81 0.90 14.37
N PRO A 346 36.40 1.66 13.42
CA PRO A 346 35.83 1.82 12.09
C PRO A 346 35.85 0.50 11.34
N ASP A 347 34.67 -0.03 11.03
CA ASP A 347 34.52 -1.02 9.98
C ASP A 347 33.60 -0.45 8.88
N THR A 348 33.90 -0.90 7.66
CA THR A 348 33.53 -0.37 6.35
C THR A 348 32.04 0.00 6.15
N GLN A 349 31.79 0.99 5.29
CA GLN A 349 30.47 1.58 5.00
C GLN A 349 29.46 0.53 4.50
N SER A 350 28.59 0.03 5.37
CA SER A 350 27.46 -0.82 4.98
C SER A 350 26.20 0.03 4.72
N LYS A 351 25.64 -0.08 3.51
CA LYS A 351 24.34 0.53 3.13
C LYS A 351 23.20 -0.38 3.59
N ALA A 352 22.11 0.21 4.09
CA ALA A 352 20.87 -0.51 4.36
C ALA A 352 19.75 0.09 3.51
N TYR A 353 19.11 -0.74 2.69
CA TYR A 353 17.97 -0.37 1.87
C TYR A 353 16.70 -0.87 2.54
N LEU A 354 15.74 0.02 2.80
CA LEU A 354 14.40 -0.37 3.22
C LEU A 354 13.45 -0.13 2.03
N ASN A 355 13.19 -1.19 1.27
CA ASN A 355 12.17 -1.17 0.23
C ASN A 355 10.84 -1.60 0.86
N LEU A 356 9.86 -0.70 0.91
CA LEU A 356 8.50 -1.04 1.31
C LEU A 356 7.66 -1.24 0.06
N TYR A 357 7.39 -2.50 -0.28
CA TYR A 357 6.31 -2.83 -1.21
C TYR A 357 4.99 -2.84 -0.43
N ILE A 358 4.12 -1.87 -0.71
CA ILE A 358 2.79 -1.80 -0.13
C ILE A 358 1.82 -2.43 -1.14
N GLU A 359 1.50 -3.71 -0.95
CA GLU A 359 0.40 -4.36 -1.68
C GLU A 359 -0.95 -4.22 -0.98
N ASN A 360 -1.01 -3.62 0.22
CA ASN A 360 -2.27 -3.37 0.90
C ASN A 360 -2.15 -2.18 1.89
N PRO A 361 -2.91 -1.09 1.74
CA PRO A 361 -2.74 0.12 2.55
C PRO A 361 -3.06 -0.04 4.05
N LYS A 362 -3.45 -1.23 4.53
CA LYS A 362 -3.71 -1.50 5.96
C LYS A 362 -3.14 -2.82 6.50
N ALA A 363 -2.30 -3.53 5.76
CA ALA A 363 -1.52 -4.66 6.29
C ALA A 363 -0.04 -4.30 6.27
N GLN A 364 0.52 -3.94 7.42
CA GLN A 364 1.94 -3.65 7.58
C GLN A 364 2.65 -4.93 8.05
N LEU A 365 3.30 -5.65 7.13
CA LEU A 365 4.42 -6.53 7.49
C LEU A 365 5.69 -5.98 6.87
N PHE A 366 6.71 -5.83 7.72
CA PHE A 366 8.04 -5.51 7.26
C PHE A 366 9.08 -6.39 7.94
N PHE A 367 9.99 -6.89 7.12
CA PHE A 367 11.19 -7.61 7.54
C PHE A 367 12.34 -6.62 7.66
N PHE A 368 13.04 -6.66 8.80
CA PHE A 368 14.37 -6.09 8.91
C PHE A 368 15.38 -7.21 8.63
N THR A 369 16.09 -7.13 7.50
CA THR A 369 17.30 -7.93 7.27
C THR A 369 18.54 -7.10 7.55
N CYS A 370 19.11 -7.28 8.74
CA CYS A 370 20.46 -6.83 9.05
C CYS A 370 21.40 -7.91 8.49
N LEU A 371 21.76 -7.83 7.19
CA LEU A 371 22.82 -8.67 6.63
C LEU A 371 24.17 -8.09 7.07
N SER A 372 24.96 -8.90 7.78
CA SER A 372 26.41 -8.71 7.87
C SER A 372 27.02 -9.24 6.58
N SER A 373 27.59 -8.33 5.77
CA SER A 373 28.60 -8.71 4.78
C SER A 373 29.93 -8.92 5.49
#